data_AF-A0A2V8GTB8-F1
#
_entry.id   AF-A0A2V8GTB8-F1
#
_cell.length_a   1.000
_cell.length_b   1.000
_cell.length_c   1.000
_cell.angle_alpha   90.00
_cell.angle_beta   90.00
_cell.angle_gamma   90.00
#
_symmetry.space_group_name_H-M   'P 1'
#
loop_
_entity.id
_entity.type
_entity.pdbx_description
1 polymer ?
#
loop_
_entity_poly.entity_id
_entity_poly.type
_entity_poly.pdbx_seq_one_letter_code
_entity_poly.pdbx_strand_id
1 'polypeptide(L)'
;MKTKLIKTIMSWLFLACALVSLVAVALGFGTSGTALADSPAVGCSAQTLRGSYVFNPHGFNIVNGAAQPIAVFEGIDFNGDGTLTVPFATVSVNGLILHFPPGGTGTYTLNQNCQGTLTFNMGPINYDIFVRSYGREIEMIETNDNSVLNGTAEKVLQLPPR
;
A
#
# COMPACT_ATOMS: atom_id res chain seq x y z
N MET A 1 -76.91 -42.28 -14.74
CA MET A 1 -75.91 -41.58 -15.59
C MET A 1 -75.35 -40.29 -14.93
N LYS A 2 -75.23 -40.23 -13.59
CA LYS A 2 -74.79 -39.04 -12.84
C LYS A 2 -73.36 -39.16 -12.25
N THR A 3 -72.76 -40.35 -12.30
CA THR A 3 -71.46 -40.65 -11.69
C THR A 3 -70.25 -40.37 -12.58
N LYS A 4 -70.44 -40.15 -13.88
CA LYS A 4 -69.34 -39.80 -14.80
C LYS A 4 -68.97 -38.32 -14.78
N LEU A 5 -69.92 -37.43 -14.45
CA LEU A 5 -69.71 -35.98 -14.51
C LEU A 5 -68.84 -35.45 -13.34
N ILE A 6 -68.88 -36.12 -12.18
CA ILE A 6 -68.15 -35.71 -10.97
C ILE A 6 -66.65 -36.04 -11.07
N LYS A 7 -66.28 -37.13 -11.77
CA LYS A 7 -64.87 -37.52 -11.97
C LYS A 7 -64.12 -36.58 -12.90
N THR A 8 -64.79 -36.01 -13.92
CA THR A 8 -64.13 -35.11 -14.88
C THR A 8 -63.88 -33.73 -14.29
N ILE A 9 -64.80 -33.21 -13.46
CA ILE A 9 -64.65 -31.89 -12.82
C ILE A 9 -63.55 -31.91 -11.74
N MET A 10 -63.46 -33.01 -10.97
CA MET A 10 -62.39 -33.18 -9.98
C MET A 10 -61.00 -33.28 -10.64
N SER A 11 -60.90 -33.92 -11.82
CA SER A 11 -59.63 -34.08 -12.54
C SER A 11 -59.08 -32.78 -13.15
N TRP A 12 -59.92 -31.76 -13.37
CA TRP A 12 -59.51 -30.48 -13.94
C TRP A 12 -59.12 -29.46 -12.86
N LEU A 13 -59.68 -29.60 -11.64
CA LEU A 13 -59.29 -28.81 -10.46
C LEU A 13 -57.90 -29.18 -9.92
N PHE A 14 -57.47 -30.44 -10.07
CA PHE A 14 -56.13 -30.87 -9.66
C PHE A 14 -55.01 -30.50 -10.65
N LEU A 15 -55.32 -30.29 -11.94
CA LEU A 15 -54.31 -29.93 -12.94
C LEU A 15 -53.98 -28.42 -12.97
N ALA A 16 -54.90 -27.57 -12.51
CA ALA A 16 -54.70 -26.12 -12.46
C ALA A 16 -53.89 -25.64 -11.24
N CYS A 17 -53.74 -26.46 -10.20
CA CYS A 17 -52.97 -26.11 -9.01
C CYS A 17 -51.46 -26.45 -9.15
N ALA A 18 -51.09 -27.33 -10.08
CA ALA A 18 -49.70 -27.72 -10.31
C ALA A 18 -48.91 -26.75 -11.23
N LEU A 19 -49.59 -25.81 -11.90
CA LEU A 19 -48.94 -24.82 -12.79
C LEU A 19 -48.66 -23.46 -12.14
N VAL A 20 -49.12 -23.22 -10.90
CA VAL A 20 -48.92 -21.93 -10.21
C VAL A 20 -47.75 -21.95 -9.21
N SER A 21 -47.22 -23.13 -8.86
CA SER A 21 -46.13 -23.24 -7.87
C SER A 21 -44.73 -23.44 -8.47
N LEU A 22 -44.58 -23.49 -9.80
CA LEU A 22 -43.28 -23.69 -10.48
C LEU A 22 -42.72 -22.42 -11.16
N VAL A 23 -43.23 -21.24 -10.82
CA VAL A 23 -42.72 -19.94 -11.31
C VAL A 23 -42.00 -19.13 -10.20
N ALA A 24 -41.95 -19.64 -8.96
CA ALA A 24 -41.48 -18.85 -7.81
C ALA A 24 -40.04 -19.13 -7.33
N VAL A 25 -39.27 -20.05 -7.94
CA VAL A 25 -37.91 -20.36 -7.45
C VAL A 25 -36.93 -20.62 -8.61
N ALA A 26 -36.63 -19.58 -9.38
CA ALA A 26 -35.42 -19.52 -10.21
C ALA A 26 -34.99 -18.05 -10.47
N LEU A 27 -35.18 -17.18 -9.48
CA LEU A 27 -34.72 -15.78 -9.49
C LEU A 27 -33.59 -15.52 -8.47
N GLY A 28 -32.85 -16.57 -8.09
CA GLY A 28 -31.67 -16.46 -7.24
C GLY A 28 -30.45 -17.00 -7.99
N PHE A 29 -29.31 -16.34 -7.85
CA PHE A 29 -28.03 -16.62 -8.53
C PHE A 29 -27.83 -16.01 -9.91
N GLY A 30 -28.05 -14.70 -9.97
CA GLY A 30 -27.42 -13.84 -10.96
C GLY A 30 -27.14 -12.48 -10.35
N THR A 31 -26.55 -12.42 -9.15
CA THR A 31 -25.84 -11.20 -8.74
C THR A 31 -24.64 -11.12 -9.68
N SER A 32 -24.82 -10.48 -10.83
CA SER A 32 -23.74 -9.88 -11.58
C SER A 32 -22.87 -9.22 -10.53
N GLY A 33 -21.66 -9.74 -10.33
CA GLY A 33 -20.71 -9.14 -9.42
C GLY A 33 -20.73 -7.66 -9.75
N THR A 34 -21.03 -6.83 -8.77
CA THR A 34 -20.70 -5.42 -8.87
C THR A 34 -19.21 -5.45 -9.13
N ALA A 35 -18.80 -5.32 -10.40
CA ALA A 35 -17.49 -4.84 -10.72
C ALA A 35 -17.41 -3.58 -9.86
N LEU A 36 -16.54 -3.63 -8.83
CA LEU A 36 -16.16 -2.43 -8.13
C LEU A 36 -15.76 -1.51 -9.26
N ALA A 37 -16.61 -0.51 -9.54
CA ALA A 37 -16.22 0.61 -10.36
C ALA A 37 -14.92 1.06 -9.72
N ASP A 38 -13.85 0.97 -10.50
CA ASP A 38 -12.52 1.41 -10.13
C ASP A 38 -12.70 2.82 -9.54
N SER A 39 -12.78 2.88 -8.21
CA SER A 39 -12.96 4.12 -7.49
C SER A 39 -11.78 4.95 -7.95
N PRO A 40 -11.99 6.14 -8.56
CA PRO A 40 -10.98 6.80 -9.39
C PRO A 40 -9.67 6.69 -8.65
N ALA A 41 -8.74 5.88 -9.20
CA ALA A 41 -7.57 5.41 -8.45
C ALA A 41 -6.99 6.63 -7.75
N VAL A 42 -7.15 6.70 -6.42
CA VAL A 42 -6.78 7.90 -5.68
C VAL A 42 -5.27 7.96 -5.80
N GLY A 43 -4.80 8.81 -6.72
CA GLY A 43 -3.39 8.89 -7.05
C GLY A 43 -2.61 9.29 -5.80
N CYS A 44 -1.33 8.91 -5.77
CA CYS A 44 -0.47 9.30 -4.68
C CYS A 44 -0.37 10.82 -4.58
N SER A 45 -0.24 11.31 -3.35
CA SER A 45 0.00 12.70 -3.01
C SER A 45 0.89 12.78 -1.78
N ALA A 46 1.29 13.99 -1.38
CA ALA A 46 2.06 14.17 -0.15
C ALA A 46 1.39 13.49 1.06
N GLN A 47 0.06 13.54 1.14
CA GLN A 47 -0.75 12.94 2.21
C GLN A 47 -0.67 11.41 2.25
N THR A 48 -0.27 10.75 1.16
CA THR A 48 -0.07 9.28 1.14
C THR A 48 0.98 8.85 2.16
N LEU A 49 2.04 9.64 2.35
CA LEU A 49 3.08 9.36 3.33
C LEU A 49 2.80 10.13 4.60
N ARG A 50 2.27 9.43 5.61
CA ARG A 50 2.09 9.98 6.95
C ARG A 50 2.37 8.97 8.04
N GLY A 51 3.07 9.39 9.09
CA GLY A 51 3.45 8.58 10.25
C GLY A 51 4.91 8.12 10.21
N SER A 52 5.24 7.18 11.08
CA SER A 52 6.61 6.72 11.30
C SER A 52 6.97 5.51 10.43
N TYR A 53 8.18 5.52 9.90
CA TYR A 53 8.76 4.49 9.05
C TYR A 53 10.17 4.16 9.53
N VAL A 54 10.62 2.95 9.21
CA VAL A 54 12.01 2.54 9.38
C VAL A 54 12.60 2.27 8.02
N PHE A 55 13.68 2.98 7.69
CA PHE A 55 14.46 2.81 6.48
C PHE A 55 15.75 2.05 6.80
N ASN A 56 16.03 1.02 6.02
CA ASN A 56 17.16 0.12 6.25
C ASN A 56 17.98 -0.14 4.96
N PRO A 57 18.64 0.88 4.40
CA PRO A 57 19.42 0.71 3.18
C PRO A 57 20.82 0.15 3.46
N HIS A 58 21.38 -0.45 2.42
CA HIS A 58 22.74 -1.00 2.45
C HIS A 58 23.35 -0.98 1.05
N GLY A 59 24.68 -0.92 0.98
CA GLY A 59 25.37 -0.77 -0.28
C GLY A 59 26.81 -0.32 -0.12
N PHE A 60 27.25 0.60 -0.98
CA PHE A 60 28.64 1.07 -1.04
C PHE A 60 28.74 2.58 -1.25
N ASN A 61 29.65 3.22 -0.52
CA ASN A 61 30.24 4.50 -0.91
C ASN A 61 31.42 4.24 -1.85
N ILE A 62 31.65 5.12 -2.82
CA ILE A 62 32.77 5.05 -3.75
C ILE A 62 33.78 6.15 -3.37
N VAL A 63 34.84 5.78 -2.67
CA VAL A 63 35.87 6.73 -2.22
C VAL A 63 37.14 6.48 -3.01
N ASN A 64 37.57 7.47 -3.82
CA ASN A 64 38.75 7.35 -4.69
C ASN A 64 38.70 6.11 -5.60
N GLY A 65 37.51 5.77 -6.11
CA GLY A 65 37.29 4.59 -6.96
C GLY A 65 37.23 3.25 -6.22
N ALA A 66 37.38 3.23 -4.89
CA ALA A 66 37.25 2.03 -4.08
C ALA A 66 35.87 1.97 -3.40
N ALA A 67 35.21 0.81 -3.51
CA ALA A 67 33.95 0.55 -2.82
C ALA A 67 34.18 0.38 -1.31
N GLN A 68 33.43 1.11 -0.50
CA GLN A 68 33.43 1.07 0.96
C GLN A 68 32.03 0.67 1.42
N PRO A 69 31.85 -0.46 2.13
CA PRO A 69 30.52 -0.92 2.49
C PRO A 69 29.85 0.06 3.44
N ILE A 70 28.54 0.26 3.25
CA ILE A 70 27.70 1.09 4.09
C ILE A 70 26.39 0.35 4.44
N ALA A 71 25.94 0.53 5.68
CA ALA A 71 24.62 0.15 6.14
C ALA A 71 24.04 1.28 6.99
N VAL A 72 22.75 1.56 6.84
CA VAL A 72 22.04 2.60 7.60
C VAL A 72 20.79 2.00 8.22
N PHE A 73 20.50 2.41 9.44
CA PHE A 73 19.24 2.16 10.13
C PHE A 73 18.66 3.50 10.58
N GLU A 74 17.55 3.91 9.98
CA GLU A 74 17.02 5.26 10.13
C GLU A 74 15.51 5.25 10.38
N GLY A 75 15.07 6.09 11.31
CA GLY A 75 13.66 6.39 11.51
C GLY A 75 13.26 7.60 10.69
N ILE A 76 12.10 7.56 10.04
CA ILE A 76 11.56 8.67 9.25
C ILE A 76 10.12 8.92 9.67
N ASP A 77 9.83 10.13 10.11
CA ASP A 77 8.46 10.59 10.37
C ASP A 77 8.01 11.49 9.21
N PHE A 78 7.08 10.99 8.39
CA PHE A 78 6.48 11.75 7.31
C PHE A 78 5.26 12.54 7.83
N ASN A 79 5.21 13.84 7.52
CA ASN A 79 4.16 14.73 8.01
C ASN A 79 2.88 14.73 7.15
N GLY A 80 2.94 14.22 5.91
CA GLY A 80 1.80 14.22 4.99
C GLY A 80 1.63 15.52 4.21
N ASP A 81 2.58 16.45 4.32
CA ASP A 81 2.57 17.77 3.68
C ASP A 81 3.79 18.02 2.77
N GLY A 82 4.59 16.98 2.52
CA GLY A 82 5.83 17.07 1.74
C GLY A 82 7.08 17.29 2.60
N THR A 83 6.94 17.33 3.93
CA THR A 83 8.06 17.43 4.88
C THR A 83 8.21 16.17 5.73
N LEU A 84 9.42 15.94 6.24
CA LEU A 84 9.72 14.84 7.16
C LEU A 84 10.71 15.26 8.25
N THR A 85 10.74 14.47 9.32
CA THR A 85 11.77 14.53 10.37
C THR A 85 12.43 13.19 10.59
N VAL A 86 13.68 13.20 11.06
CA VAL A 86 14.49 12.02 11.35
C VAL A 86 14.69 11.94 12.87
N PRO A 87 13.93 11.08 13.58
CA PRO A 87 14.07 10.90 15.03
C PRO A 87 15.35 10.16 15.44
N PHE A 88 15.91 9.32 14.58
CA PHE A 88 17.16 8.61 14.86
C PHE A 88 17.81 8.11 13.57
N ALA A 89 19.14 8.00 13.57
CA ALA A 89 19.86 7.23 12.56
C ALA A 89 21.13 6.60 13.14
N THR A 90 21.46 5.40 12.69
CA THR A 90 22.77 4.78 12.88
C THR A 90 23.34 4.43 11.52
N VAL A 91 24.58 4.84 11.28
CA VAL A 91 25.29 4.61 10.03
C VAL A 91 26.56 3.82 10.32
N SER A 92 26.79 2.73 9.60
CA SER A 92 28.05 2.01 9.60
C SER A 92 28.70 2.14 8.23
N VAL A 93 29.90 2.70 8.16
CA VAL A 93 30.68 2.82 6.91
C VAL A 93 32.05 2.21 7.12
N ASN A 94 32.34 1.14 6.38
CA ASN A 94 33.61 0.41 6.47
C ASN A 94 34.03 0.09 7.92
N GLY A 95 33.06 -0.27 8.78
CA GLY A 95 33.28 -0.58 10.19
C GLY A 95 33.30 0.62 11.15
N LEU A 96 33.33 1.87 10.66
CA LEU A 96 33.10 3.05 11.49
C LEU A 96 31.61 3.20 11.79
N ILE A 97 31.25 3.29 13.07
CA ILE A 97 29.86 3.44 13.52
C ILE A 97 29.61 4.88 13.96
N LEU A 98 28.55 5.48 13.42
CA LEU A 98 28.08 6.82 13.74
C LEU A 98 26.63 6.77 14.22
N HIS A 99 26.33 7.51 15.29
CA HIS A 99 24.98 7.68 15.81
C HIS A 99 24.56 9.15 15.68
N PHE A 100 23.39 9.38 15.11
CA PHE A 100 22.85 10.72 14.91
C PHE A 100 21.71 10.99 15.90
N PRO A 101 21.74 12.12 16.61
CA PRO A 101 20.64 12.50 17.50
C PRO A 101 19.38 12.88 16.72
N PRO A 102 18.21 12.93 17.37
CA PRO A 102 16.98 13.42 16.75
C PRO A 102 17.12 14.84 16.22
N GLY A 103 16.36 15.17 15.18
CA GLY A 103 16.24 16.54 14.65
C GLY A 103 16.70 16.71 13.21
N GLY A 104 17.05 15.63 12.51
CA GLY A 104 17.20 15.67 11.06
C GLY A 104 15.89 16.06 10.39
N THR A 105 15.97 16.71 9.23
CA THR A 105 14.81 17.17 8.46
C THR A 105 14.99 16.81 6.99
N GLY A 106 13.90 16.81 6.25
CA GLY A 106 13.92 16.60 4.82
C GLY A 106 12.61 16.99 4.16
N THR A 107 12.58 16.83 2.85
CA THR A 107 11.39 17.05 2.02
C THR A 107 11.21 15.89 1.05
N TYR A 108 9.98 15.72 0.58
CA TYR A 108 9.66 14.75 -0.45
C TYR A 108 8.55 15.26 -1.37
N THR A 109 8.53 14.72 -2.58
CA THR A 109 7.47 14.95 -3.56
C THR A 109 6.85 13.61 -3.94
N LEU A 110 5.57 13.62 -4.32
CA LEU A 110 4.92 12.45 -4.91
C LEU A 110 4.02 12.86 -6.05
N ASN A 111 4.24 12.22 -7.18
CA ASN A 111 3.37 12.28 -8.34
C ASN A 111 2.17 11.34 -8.15
N GLN A 112 1.12 11.55 -8.95
CA GLN A 112 -0.10 10.73 -8.91
C GLN A 112 0.17 9.23 -9.16
N ASN A 113 1.25 8.90 -9.87
CA ASN A 113 1.70 7.52 -10.13
C ASN A 113 2.60 6.94 -9.03
N CYS A 114 2.69 7.58 -7.86
CA CYS A 114 3.47 7.14 -6.69
C CYS A 114 4.99 7.15 -6.86
N GLN A 115 5.50 7.70 -7.96
CA GLN A 115 6.91 8.06 -8.10
C GLN A 115 7.17 9.43 -7.49
N GLY A 116 8.37 9.64 -6.97
CA GLY A 116 8.74 10.92 -6.42
C GLY A 116 10.20 11.01 -6.07
N THR A 117 10.55 12.05 -5.32
CA THR A 117 11.90 12.28 -4.81
C THR A 117 11.84 12.55 -3.31
N LEU A 118 12.95 12.29 -2.63
CA LEU A 118 13.14 12.58 -1.22
C LEU A 118 14.53 13.16 -1.00
N THR A 119 14.63 14.22 -0.22
CA THR A 119 15.91 14.83 0.16
C THR A 119 16.02 14.90 1.68
N PHE A 120 17.10 14.34 2.24
CA PHE A 120 17.50 14.57 3.62
C PHE A 120 18.44 15.76 3.68
N ASN A 121 18.15 16.73 4.55
CA ASN A 121 18.96 17.96 4.68
C ASN A 121 20.27 17.72 5.43
N MET A 122 20.37 16.61 6.17
CA MET A 122 21.60 16.18 6.82
C MET A 122 22.49 15.49 5.79
N GLY A 123 23.50 16.21 5.28
CA GLY A 123 24.42 15.69 4.26
C GLY A 123 23.93 15.80 2.81
N PRO A 124 23.04 16.76 2.49
CA PRO A 124 22.14 16.79 1.31
C PRO A 124 22.08 15.51 0.46
N ILE A 125 21.40 14.49 0.98
CA ILE A 125 21.27 13.18 0.35
C ILE A 125 19.92 13.10 -0.37
N ASN A 126 19.92 12.68 -1.63
CA ASN A 126 18.76 12.64 -2.51
C ASN A 126 18.43 11.20 -2.90
N TYR A 127 17.15 10.91 -2.98
CA TYR A 127 16.61 9.60 -3.35
C TYR A 127 15.52 9.76 -4.40
N ASP A 128 15.51 8.85 -5.37
CA ASP A 128 14.29 8.53 -6.11
C ASP A 128 13.48 7.53 -5.28
N ILE A 129 12.18 7.77 -5.20
CA ILE A 129 11.27 6.95 -4.39
C ILE A 129 10.10 6.40 -5.20
N PHE A 130 9.66 5.19 -4.84
CA PHE A 130 8.40 4.61 -5.32
C PHE A 130 7.58 4.07 -4.16
N VAL A 131 6.36 4.58 -4.00
CA VAL A 131 5.48 4.23 -2.89
C VAL A 131 4.59 3.05 -3.27
N ARG A 132 4.58 2.01 -2.41
CA ARG A 132 3.76 0.81 -2.56
C ARG A 132 2.80 0.63 -1.38
N SER A 133 1.92 -0.38 -1.51
CA SER A 133 1.11 -0.89 -0.40
C SER A 133 0.29 0.22 0.31
N TYR A 134 -0.24 1.18 -0.46
CA TYR A 134 -0.98 2.35 0.05
C TYR A 134 -0.19 3.20 1.05
N GLY A 135 1.08 3.48 0.76
CA GLY A 135 1.94 4.24 1.65
C GLY A 135 2.47 3.43 2.83
N ARG A 136 2.59 2.11 2.72
CA ARG A 136 3.17 1.27 3.77
C ARG A 136 4.61 0.89 3.51
N GLU A 137 5.03 0.94 2.26
CA GLU A 137 6.38 0.62 1.81
C GLU A 137 6.85 1.68 0.82
N ILE A 138 8.11 2.06 0.92
CA ILE A 138 8.75 3.00 0.01
C ILE A 138 10.05 2.36 -0.46
N GLU A 139 10.15 2.10 -1.75
CA GLU A 139 11.44 1.73 -2.36
C GLU A 139 12.23 2.99 -2.62
N MET A 140 13.52 2.98 -2.26
CA MET A 140 14.37 4.15 -2.31
C MET A 140 15.74 3.77 -2.88
N ILE A 141 16.24 4.58 -3.81
CA ILE A 141 17.60 4.51 -4.32
C ILE A 141 18.26 5.88 -4.26
N GLU A 142 19.47 5.95 -3.73
CA GLU A 142 20.23 7.20 -3.64
C GLU A 142 20.66 7.66 -5.04
N THR A 143 20.56 8.96 -5.30
CA THR A 143 20.88 9.56 -6.60
C THR A 143 22.08 10.52 -6.55
N ASN A 144 22.81 10.56 -5.45
CA ASN A 144 24.06 11.29 -5.34
C ASN A 144 25.21 10.53 -6.04
N ASP A 145 26.16 11.29 -6.59
CA ASP A 145 27.41 10.72 -7.11
C ASP A 145 28.18 10.00 -6.01
N ASN A 146 28.96 8.99 -6.40
CA ASN A 146 29.81 8.20 -5.52
C ASN A 146 29.06 7.38 -4.46
N SER A 147 27.77 7.07 -4.69
CA SER A 147 27.01 6.15 -3.87
C SER A 147 26.38 5.05 -4.73
N VAL A 148 26.28 3.86 -4.14
CA VAL A 148 25.47 2.72 -4.60
C VAL A 148 24.71 2.25 -3.38
N LEU A 149 23.64 2.96 -3.03
CA LEU A 149 22.86 2.71 -1.81
C LEU A 149 21.38 2.66 -2.15
N ASN A 150 20.70 1.61 -1.70
CA ASN A 150 19.27 1.48 -1.85
C ASN A 150 18.68 0.70 -0.67
N GLY A 151 17.38 0.80 -0.51
CA GLY A 151 16.66 0.04 0.50
C GLY A 151 15.17 0.34 0.49
N THR A 152 14.48 -0.23 1.48
CA THR A 152 13.05 -0.05 1.65
C THR A 152 12.78 0.62 2.99
N ALA A 153 11.87 1.60 2.99
CA ALA A 153 11.30 2.17 4.19
C ALA A 153 9.92 1.57 4.45
N GLU A 154 9.72 0.99 5.64
CA GLU A 154 8.49 0.32 6.02
C GLU A 154 7.76 1.09 7.12
N LYS A 155 6.44 1.22 6.98
CA LYS A 155 5.61 1.90 7.97
C LYS A 155 5.54 1.09 9.25
N VAL A 156 5.86 1.74 10.37
CA VAL A 156 5.75 1.16 11.69
C VAL A 156 4.27 1.08 12.06
N LEU A 157 3.74 -0.14 12.15
CA LEU A 157 2.46 -0.38 12.79
C LEU A 157 2.70 -0.50 14.29
N GLN A 158 2.46 0.58 15.03
CA GLN A 158 2.49 0.51 16.48
C GLN A 158 1.43 -0.51 16.95
N LEU A 159 1.86 -1.46 17.78
CA LEU A 159 0.91 -2.28 18.52
C LEU A 159 0.10 -1.36 19.45
N PRO A 160 -1.22 -1.56 19.59
CA PRO A 160 -2.00 -0.81 20.54
C PRO A 160 -1.37 -0.96 21.94
N PRO A 161 -1.37 0.11 22.76
CA PRO A 161 -0.90 0.00 24.14
C PRO A 161 -1.66 -1.13 24.84
N ARG A 162 -0.90 -2.00 25.51
CA ARG A 162 -1.45 -3.09 26.32
C ARG A 162 -2.18 -2.55 27.55
#